data_AF-A0A1H0PKP4-F1
#
_entry.id   AF-A0A1H0PKP4-F1
#
_cell.length_a   1.000
_cell.length_b   1.000
_cell.length_c   1.000
_cell.angle_alpha   90.00
_cell.angle_beta   90.00
_cell.angle_gamma   90.00
#
_symmetry.space_group_name_H-M   'P 1'
#
loop_
_entity.id
_entity.type
_entity.pdbx_description
1 polymer ?
#
loop_
_entity_poly.entity_id
_entity_poly.type
_entity_poly.pdbx_seq_one_letter_code
_entity_poly.pdbx_strand_id
1 'polypeptide(L)'
;MNDMSTLPVPTDLWPVADFFFRGFGSEVNLNDESEVTMLFRSFMLLYLTTVILAIITFKLGFARKLPLMKTIVVYSVLIIGTFILTLILGLNLPLPESLVVAALILGIYRIRLHRERGARQQNESS
;
A
#
# COMPACT_ATOMS: atom_id res chain seq x y z
N MET A 1 22.21 -18.18 -30.49
CA MET A 1 21.12 -17.79 -29.56
C MET A 1 21.50 -16.43 -29.01
N ASN A 2 20.74 -15.37 -29.32
CA ASN A 2 20.90 -14.10 -28.61
C ASN A 2 20.14 -14.28 -27.29
N ASP A 3 20.86 -14.39 -26.18
CA ASP A 3 20.29 -14.49 -24.84
C ASP A 3 19.68 -13.14 -24.47
N MET A 4 18.52 -12.83 -25.08
CA MET A 4 17.68 -11.71 -24.68
C MET A 4 17.23 -12.02 -23.27
N SER A 5 17.90 -11.40 -22.31
CA SER A 5 17.60 -11.49 -20.88
C SER A 5 16.30 -10.70 -20.65
N THR A 6 15.18 -11.24 -21.13
CA THR A 6 13.87 -10.63 -20.96
C THR A 6 13.23 -11.19 -19.69
N LEU A 7 12.69 -10.29 -18.87
CA LEU A 7 11.85 -10.67 -17.75
C LEU A 7 10.39 -10.64 -18.21
N PRO A 8 9.69 -11.79 -18.22
CA PRO A 8 8.26 -11.78 -18.46
C PRO A 8 7.57 -11.13 -17.25
N VAL A 9 6.80 -10.09 -17.51
CA VAL A 9 5.99 -9.43 -16.47
C VAL A 9 4.59 -10.05 -16.52
N PRO A 10 4.03 -10.51 -15.38
CA PRO A 10 2.65 -11.00 -15.35
C PRO A 10 1.69 -9.93 -15.89
N THR A 11 0.78 -10.31 -16.78
CA THR A 11 -0.21 -9.40 -17.40
C THR A 11 -1.50 -9.29 -16.59
N ASP A 12 -1.75 -10.24 -15.68
CA ASP A 12 -2.94 -10.27 -14.81
C ASP A 12 -2.66 -9.57 -13.47
N LEU A 13 -2.19 -8.32 -13.56
CA LEU A 13 -1.90 -7.51 -12.38
C LEU A 13 -3.19 -6.96 -11.75
N TRP A 14 -3.17 -6.78 -10.43
CA TRP A 14 -4.28 -6.12 -9.75
C TRP A 14 -4.35 -4.63 -10.12
N PRO A 15 -5.52 -3.98 -10.20
CA PRO A 15 -5.70 -2.59 -10.61
C PRO A 15 -4.64 -1.55 -10.20
N VAL A 16 -4.17 -1.52 -8.94
CA VAL A 16 -3.12 -0.57 -8.52
C VAL A 16 -1.77 -0.98 -9.10
N ALA A 17 -1.45 -2.27 -9.12
CA ALA A 17 -0.25 -2.77 -9.79
C ALA A 17 -0.32 -2.54 -11.31
N ASP A 18 -1.43 -2.87 -11.96
CA ASP A 18 -1.68 -2.60 -13.37
C ASP A 18 -1.47 -1.11 -13.69
N PHE A 19 -1.98 -0.20 -12.85
CA PHE A 19 -1.77 1.23 -13.05
C PHE A 19 -0.29 1.65 -13.10
N PHE A 20 0.56 1.10 -12.22
CA PHE A 20 1.99 1.42 -12.20
C PHE A 20 2.80 0.70 -13.28
N PHE A 21 2.34 -0.47 -13.73
CA PHE A 21 3.03 -1.32 -14.69
C PHE A 21 2.44 -1.30 -16.11
N ARG A 22 1.35 -0.55 -16.35
CA ARG A 22 0.70 -0.35 -17.67
C ARG A 22 1.63 0.14 -18.78
N GLY A 23 2.77 0.73 -18.42
CA GLY A 23 3.77 1.22 -19.36
C GLY A 23 4.79 0.18 -19.81
N PHE A 24 4.85 -1.00 -19.18
CA PHE A 24 5.73 -2.09 -19.60
C PHE A 24 5.02 -2.96 -20.62
N GLY A 25 5.75 -3.41 -21.64
CA GLY A 25 5.29 -4.50 -22.48
C GLY A 25 5.20 -5.81 -21.67
N SER A 26 4.72 -6.88 -22.31
CA SER A 26 4.69 -8.23 -21.73
C SER A 26 6.08 -8.77 -21.38
N GLU A 27 7.13 -8.18 -21.95
CA GLU A 27 8.52 -8.55 -21.77
C GLU A 27 9.34 -7.29 -21.56
N VAL A 28 10.17 -7.28 -20.51
CA VAL A 28 11.13 -6.21 -20.27
C VAL A 28 12.53 -6.71 -20.54
N ASN A 29 13.24 -6.03 -21.42
CA ASN A 29 14.61 -6.29 -21.79
C ASN A 29 15.58 -5.73 -20.74
N LEU A 30 16.27 -6.62 -20.03
CA LEU A 30 17.26 -6.24 -19.02
C LEU A 30 18.53 -5.63 -19.60
N ASN A 31 18.73 -5.72 -20.91
CA ASN A 31 19.90 -5.18 -21.58
C ASN A 31 19.69 -3.71 -22.03
N ASP A 32 18.46 -3.20 -21.93
CA ASP A 32 18.14 -1.80 -22.22
C ASP A 32 18.03 -1.02 -20.91
N GLU A 33 19.02 -0.16 -20.63
CA GLU A 33 19.09 0.65 -19.41
C GLU A 33 17.82 1.48 -19.16
N SER A 34 17.11 1.88 -20.22
CA SER A 34 15.90 2.70 -20.11
C SER A 34 14.70 1.89 -19.59
N GLU A 35 14.56 0.63 -20.02
CA GLU A 35 13.49 -0.25 -19.57
C GLU A 35 13.69 -0.69 -18.11
N VAL A 36 14.92 -1.01 -17.73
CA VAL A 36 15.25 -1.36 -16.32
C VAL A 36 15.01 -0.17 -15.39
N THR A 37 15.33 1.04 -15.85
CA THR A 37 15.08 2.29 -15.09
C THR A 37 13.59 2.50 -14.88
N MET A 38 12.78 2.30 -15.93
CA MET A 38 11.34 2.44 -15.83
C MET A 38 10.78 1.40 -14.85
N LEU A 39 11.21 0.14 -14.94
CA LEU A 39 10.79 -0.95 -14.05
C LEU A 39 11.04 -0.60 -12.59
N PHE A 40 12.26 -0.18 -12.29
CA PHE A 40 12.65 0.19 -10.94
C PHE A 40 11.82 1.36 -10.42
N ARG A 41 11.56 2.37 -11.28
CA ARG A 41 10.74 3.52 -10.93
C ARG A 41 9.30 3.12 -10.59
N SER A 42 8.68 2.26 -11.39
CA SER A 42 7.31 1.78 -11.14
C SER A 42 7.23 0.94 -9.88
N PHE A 43 8.20 0.04 -9.64
CA PHE A 43 8.29 -0.72 -8.40
C PHE A 43 8.44 0.19 -7.19
N MET A 44 9.29 1.23 -7.27
CA MET A 44 9.48 2.19 -6.18
C MET A 44 8.21 3.00 -5.89
N LEU A 45 7.45 3.40 -6.91
CA LEU A 45 6.18 4.12 -6.75
C LEU A 45 5.09 3.24 -6.11
N LEU A 46 4.99 1.97 -6.54
CA LEU A 46 4.07 1.00 -5.94
C LEU A 46 4.42 0.73 -4.48
N TYR A 47 5.71 0.53 -4.19
CA TYR A 47 6.21 0.36 -2.83
C TYR A 47 5.91 1.57 -1.96
N LEU A 48 6.23 2.79 -2.44
CA LEU A 48 5.97 4.02 -1.70
C LEU A 48 4.47 4.21 -1.42
N THR A 49 3.62 3.94 -2.41
CA THR A 49 2.15 3.99 -2.25
C THR A 49 1.69 3.00 -1.18
N THR A 50 2.17 1.75 -1.25
CA THR A 50 1.83 0.70 -0.27
C THR A 50 2.25 1.11 1.14
N VAL A 51 3.46 1.64 1.31
CA VAL A 51 3.97 2.12 2.61
C VAL A 51 3.10 3.26 3.15
N ILE A 52 2.77 4.25 2.32
CA ILE A 52 1.93 5.39 2.73
C ILE A 52 0.55 4.90 3.18
N LEU A 53 -0.08 4.04 2.38
CA LEU A 53 -1.38 3.44 2.72
C LEU A 53 -1.27 2.63 4.02
N ALA A 54 -0.21 1.85 4.21
CA ALA A 54 0.00 1.06 5.41
C ALA A 54 0.09 1.95 6.65
N ILE A 55 0.80 3.07 6.56
CA ILE A 55 0.93 4.07 7.62
C ILE A 55 -0.44 4.69 7.94
N ILE A 56 -1.21 5.06 6.91
CA ILE A 56 -2.56 5.62 7.07
C ILE A 56 -3.46 4.60 7.77
N THR A 57 -3.54 3.37 7.27
CA THR A 57 -4.34 2.29 7.84
C THR A 57 -3.93 1.98 9.26
N PHE A 58 -2.63 1.95 9.57
CA PHE A 58 -2.15 1.75 10.93
C PHE A 58 -2.59 2.89 11.86
N LYS A 59 -2.44 4.15 11.43
CA LYS A 59 -2.86 5.32 12.19
C LYS A 59 -4.38 5.38 12.40
N LEU A 60 -5.14 4.82 11.46
CA LEU A 60 -6.60 4.78 11.51
C LEU A 60 -7.13 3.62 12.36
N GLY A 61 -6.51 2.43 12.23
CA GLY A 61 -6.83 1.21 12.97
C GLY A 61 -6.44 1.30 14.44
N PHE A 62 -5.29 1.89 14.74
CA PHE A 62 -4.87 2.14 16.11
C PHE A 62 -5.41 3.50 16.57
N ALA A 63 -6.66 3.52 17.04
CA ALA A 63 -7.25 4.66 17.75
C ALA A 63 -6.59 4.99 19.12
N ARG A 64 -5.41 4.41 19.41
CA ARG A 64 -4.64 4.66 20.65
C ARG A 64 -3.45 5.56 20.36
N LYS A 65 -3.26 6.58 21.20
CA LYS A 65 -2.03 7.38 21.28
C LYS A 65 -0.87 6.42 21.57
N LEU A 66 -0.14 5.99 20.54
CA LEU A 66 1.04 5.18 20.74
C LEU A 66 2.15 6.08 21.30
N PRO A 67 2.78 5.69 22.42
CA PRO A 67 3.94 6.40 22.92
C PRO A 67 5.02 6.44 21.83
N LEU A 68 5.66 7.60 21.64
CA LEU A 68 6.58 7.88 20.52
C LEU A 68 7.63 6.78 20.29
N MET A 69 8.13 6.17 21.37
CA MET A 69 9.09 5.06 21.31
C MET A 69 8.52 3.79 20.64
N LYS A 70 7.24 3.47 20.87
CA LYS A 70 6.59 2.29 20.28
C LYS A 70 6.22 2.53 18.82
N THR A 71 5.96 3.78 18.46
CA THR A 71 5.73 4.21 17.08
C THR A 71 6.95 3.92 16.21
N ILE A 72 8.18 4.20 16.68
CA ILE A 72 9.40 3.93 15.92
C ILE A 72 9.51 2.44 15.56
N VAL A 73 9.35 1.55 16.55
CA VAL A 73 9.41 0.08 16.33
C VAL A 73 8.35 -0.36 15.32
N VAL A 74 7.11 0.13 15.46
CA VAL A 74 6.05 -0.20 14.52
C VAL A 74 6.39 0.27 13.12
N TYR A 75 6.83 1.52 12.93
CA TYR A 75 7.14 2.05 11.60
C TYR A 75 8.31 1.28 10.97
N SER A 76 9.32 0.88 11.76
CA SER A 76 10.39 0.00 11.29
C SER A 76 9.85 -1.36 10.83
N VAL A 77 9.02 -2.02 11.64
CA VAL A 77 8.39 -3.30 11.27
C VAL A 77 7.45 -3.14 10.08
N LEU A 78 6.76 -2.00 9.96
CA LEU A 78 5.86 -1.72 8.86
C LEU A 78 6.62 -1.57 7.55
N ILE A 79 7.70 -0.78 7.52
CA ILE A 79 8.55 -0.58 6.35
C ILE A 79 9.21 -1.91 5.95
N ILE A 80 9.79 -2.64 6.89
CA ILE A 80 10.42 -3.93 6.62
C ILE A 80 9.37 -4.96 6.15
N GLY A 81 8.23 -5.01 6.81
CA GLY A 81 7.13 -5.92 6.48
C GLY A 81 6.54 -5.62 5.10
N THR A 82 6.26 -4.36 4.79
CA THR A 82 5.80 -3.96 3.45
C THR A 82 6.88 -4.19 2.40
N PHE A 83 8.16 -3.98 2.70
CA PHE A 83 9.26 -4.28 1.77
C PHE A 83 9.31 -5.76 1.41
N ILE A 84 9.25 -6.63 2.43
CA ILE A 84 9.22 -8.09 2.24
C ILE A 84 7.95 -8.51 1.50
N LEU A 85 6.79 -7.97 1.87
CA LEU A 85 5.52 -8.29 1.21
C LEU A 85 5.49 -7.83 -0.25
N THR A 86 5.99 -6.63 -0.56
CA THR A 86 6.08 -6.16 -1.95
C THR A 86 7.11 -6.96 -2.75
N LEU A 87 8.20 -7.43 -2.14
CA LEU A 87 9.18 -8.30 -2.81
C LEU A 87 8.65 -9.70 -3.11
N ILE A 88 8.01 -10.36 -2.15
CA ILE A 88 7.57 -11.76 -2.30
C ILE A 88 6.21 -11.83 -3.04
N LEU A 89 5.32 -10.86 -2.81
CA LEU A 89 3.91 -10.92 -3.20
C LEU A 89 3.43 -9.74 -4.08
N GLY A 90 4.27 -8.73 -4.35
CA GLY A 90 3.82 -7.40 -4.79
C GLY A 90 3.19 -7.29 -6.18
N LEU A 91 3.40 -8.26 -7.08
CA LEU A 91 2.83 -8.23 -8.43
C LEU A 91 1.50 -9.00 -8.53
N ASN A 92 1.33 -10.08 -7.76
CA ASN A 92 0.18 -10.98 -7.89
C ASN A 92 -0.88 -10.85 -6.80
N LEU A 93 -0.66 -10.02 -5.75
CA LEU A 93 -1.64 -9.85 -4.68
C LEU A 93 -2.20 -8.43 -4.53
N PRO A 94 -3.48 -8.32 -4.11
CA PRO A 94 -4.15 -7.06 -3.79
C PRO A 94 -3.69 -6.43 -2.47
N LEU A 95 -2.39 -6.24 -2.28
CA LEU A 95 -1.86 -5.65 -1.05
C LEU A 95 -2.26 -4.16 -0.90
N PRO A 96 -2.04 -3.27 -1.90
CA PRO A 96 -2.50 -1.89 -1.80
C PRO A 96 -4.02 -1.79 -1.63
N GLU A 97 -4.78 -2.61 -2.36
CA GLU A 97 -6.25 -2.55 -2.40
C GLU A 97 -6.86 -3.02 -1.10
N SER A 98 -6.33 -4.10 -0.50
CA SER A 98 -6.74 -4.53 0.84
C SER A 98 -6.49 -3.45 1.89
N LEU A 99 -5.37 -2.71 1.79
CA LEU A 99 -5.09 -1.54 2.63
C LEU A 99 -6.08 -0.41 2.41
N VAL A 100 -6.44 -0.09 1.15
CA VAL A 100 -7.46 0.93 0.83
C VAL A 100 -8.80 0.54 1.46
N VAL A 101 -9.23 -0.72 1.29
CA VAL A 101 -10.51 -1.21 1.83
C VAL A 101 -10.50 -1.17 3.35
N ALA A 102 -9.42 -1.61 4.00
CA ALA A 102 -9.27 -1.53 5.45
C ALA A 102 -9.34 -0.08 5.95
N ALA A 103 -8.61 0.85 5.31
CA ALA A 103 -8.65 2.27 5.63
C ALA A 103 -10.07 2.85 5.46
N LEU A 104 -10.79 2.48 4.41
CA LEU A 104 -12.15 2.94 4.16
C LEU A 104 -13.10 2.47 5.27
N ILE A 105 -13.08 1.17 5.60
CA ILE A 105 -13.93 0.58 6.64
C ILE A 105 -13.67 1.23 8.01
N LEU A 106 -12.39 1.35 8.40
CA LEU A 106 -11.98 1.98 9.66
C LEU A 106 -12.34 3.47 9.71
N GLY A 107 -12.20 4.17 8.59
CA GLY A 107 -12.57 5.58 8.45
C GLY A 107 -14.06 5.79 8.67
N ILE A 108 -14.90 5.00 7.99
CA ILE A 108 -16.36 5.05 8.14
C ILE A 108 -16.76 4.72 9.58
N TYR A 109 -16.19 3.65 10.15
CA TYR A 109 -16.48 3.23 11.53
C TYR A 109 -16.14 4.34 12.54
N ARG A 110 -14.99 5.00 12.37
CA ARG A 110 -14.55 6.08 13.25
C ARG A 110 -15.48 7.29 13.19
N ILE A 111 -15.94 7.67 11.99
CA ILE A 111 -16.88 8.77 11.80
C ILE A 111 -18.23 8.45 12.45
N ARG A 112 -18.77 7.23 12.25
CA ARG A 112 -20.02 6.80 12.89
C ARG A 112 -19.93 6.87 14.42
N LEU A 113 -18.87 6.32 15.01
CA LEU A 113 -18.69 6.27 16.46
C LEU A 113 -18.58 7.67 17.12
N HIS A 114 -17.99 8.65 16.44
CA HIS A 114 -17.91 10.02 16.97
C HIS A 114 -19.28 10.73 16.92
N ARG A 115 -20.12 10.42 15.92
CA ARG A 115 -21.48 10.98 15.81
C ARG A 115 -22.42 10.46 16.90
N GLU A 116 -22.33 9.18 17.28
CA GLU A 116 -23.16 8.62 18.37
C GLU A 116 -22.82 9.21 19.75
N ARG A 117 -21.56 9.59 19.98
CA ARG A 117 -21.15 10.25 21.23
C ARG A 117 -21.64 11.70 21.32
N GLY A 118 -21.66 12.42 20.20
CA GLY A 118 -22.20 13.79 20.15
C GLY A 118 -23.72 13.85 20.36
N ALA A 119 -24.47 12.85 19.89
CA ALA A 119 -25.93 12.81 20.00
C ALA A 119 -26.43 12.57 21.44
N ARG A 120 -25.64 11.93 22.31
CA ARG A 120 -26.02 11.72 23.72
C ARG A 120 -25.84 12.98 24.57
N GLN A 121 -24.88 13.84 24.24
CA GLN A 121 -24.60 15.05 25.01
C GLN A 121 -25.60 16.19 24.78
N GLN A 122 -26.37 16.15 23.68
CA GLN A 122 -27.34 17.20 23.36
C GLN A 122 -28.73 16.94 23.98
N ASN A 123 -29.04 15.70 24.38
CA ASN A 123 -30.33 15.33 24.98
C ASN A 123 -30.38 15.40 26.52
N GLU A 124 -29.25 15.63 27.20
CA GLU A 124 -29.20 15.82 28.67
C GLU A 124 -29.26 17.31 29.09
N SER A 125 -29.29 18.23 28.13
CA SER A 125 -29.28 19.68 28.36
C SER A 125 -30.55 20.41 27.87
N SER A 126 -31.69 19.72 27.77
CA SER A 126 -33.01 20.32 27.47
C SER A 126 -34.06 19.86 28.48
#